data_AF-A0A933HQ12-F1
#
_entry.id   AF-A0A933HQ12-F1
#
_cell.length_a   1.000
_cell.length_b   1.000
_cell.length_c   1.000
_cell.angle_alpha   90.00
_cell.angle_beta   90.00
_cell.angle_gamma   90.00
#
_symmetry.space_group_name_H-M   'P 1'
#
loop_
_entity.id
_entity.type
_entity.pdbx_description
1 polymer ?
#
loop_
_entity_poly.entity_id
_entity_poly.type
_entity_poly.pdbx_seq_one_letter_code
_entity_poly.pdbx_strand_id
1 'polypeptide(L)'
;MTWLKSRFSWLALNLCTAAIVVFVVTRGESDWSATNPFDPMLESGKWAVRFLLICLAMTPLNSYFGWRSVIKLRKPVGLWAFAFALVHVAYLIREGRLDTFLYLMQQPFIALGVLGLVVLSALALTSNRWAMRHLGKWWKRLHRLVCAAGIAVTTHAVLAATMSKKVMVRDPRFNVEGYVYLAVLVALLAVRLPVLRRIVQAIAVRVRPHEKEIPIVPILPRAPRVLPRTYYRYPPTVLSKEFSRERRAEVLEKEIVTHDN
;
A
#
# COMPACT_ATOMS: atom_id res chain seq x y z
N MET A 1 28.29 0.84 15.23
CA MET A 1 28.17 0.95 13.75
C MET A 1 26.85 0.40 13.16
N THR A 2 25.84 0.06 13.98
CA THR A 2 24.55 -0.52 13.51
C THR A 2 23.49 0.54 13.13
N TRP A 3 23.65 1.78 13.62
CA TRP A 3 22.74 2.90 13.33
C TRP A 3 22.82 3.38 11.86
N LEU A 4 24.03 3.44 11.30
CA LEU A 4 24.26 3.89 9.92
C LEU A 4 23.71 2.88 8.91
N LYS A 5 23.92 1.58 9.10
CA LYS A 5 23.41 0.52 8.20
C LYS A 5 21.88 0.48 8.11
N SER A 6 21.17 0.81 9.20
CA SER A 6 19.70 0.83 9.23
C SER A 6 19.09 2.06 8.53
N ARG A 7 19.81 3.20 8.53
CA ARG A 7 19.41 4.45 7.87
C ARG A 7 19.98 4.60 6.46
N PHE A 8 20.97 3.80 6.09
CA PHE A 8 21.66 3.87 4.80
C PHE A 8 20.70 3.71 3.62
N SER A 9 19.79 2.72 3.65
CA SER A 9 18.80 2.54 2.58
C SER A 9 17.84 3.73 2.44
N TRP A 10 17.57 4.46 3.54
CA TRP A 10 16.76 5.68 3.51
C TRP A 10 17.55 6.86 2.95
N LEU A 11 18.81 7.05 3.38
CA LEU A 11 19.68 8.12 2.86
C LEU A 11 20.03 7.90 1.39
N ALA A 12 20.44 6.69 1.01
CA ALA A 12 20.79 6.33 -0.35
C ALA A 12 19.62 6.53 -1.33
N LEU A 13 18.40 6.16 -0.93
CA LEU A 13 17.21 6.41 -1.74
C LEU A 13 16.95 7.91 -1.92
N ASN A 14 17.00 8.69 -0.84
CA ASN A 14 16.78 10.13 -0.93
C ASN A 14 17.88 10.84 -1.73
N LEU A 15 19.14 10.42 -1.58
CA LEU A 15 20.26 10.97 -2.36
C LEU A 15 20.16 10.59 -3.85
N CYS A 16 19.83 9.34 -4.17
CA CYS A 16 19.63 8.90 -5.54
C CYS A 16 18.45 9.65 -6.19
N THR A 17 17.34 9.82 -5.47
CA THR A 17 16.17 10.52 -5.99
C THR A 17 16.42 12.03 -6.10
N ALA A 18 17.14 12.62 -5.15
CA ALA A 18 17.60 14.00 -5.23
C ALA A 18 18.55 14.20 -6.43
N ALA A 19 19.44 13.25 -6.71
CA ALA A 19 20.30 13.29 -7.88
C ALA A 19 19.49 13.22 -9.18
N ILE A 20 18.42 12.42 -9.24
CA ILE A 20 17.50 12.38 -10.39
C ILE A 20 16.77 13.72 -10.55
N VAL A 21 16.28 14.33 -9.47
CA VAL A 21 15.66 15.67 -9.53
C VAL A 21 16.65 16.70 -10.04
N VAL A 22 17.85 16.75 -9.47
CA VAL A 22 18.90 17.68 -9.90
C VAL A 22 19.22 17.45 -11.37
N PHE A 23 19.38 16.20 -11.81
CA PHE A 23 19.64 15.88 -13.21
C PHE A 23 18.53 16.35 -14.15
N VAL A 24 17.26 16.13 -13.80
CA VAL A 24 16.12 16.55 -14.64
C VAL A 24 16.05 18.08 -14.71
N VAL A 25 16.26 18.77 -13.59
CA VAL A 25 16.20 20.24 -13.52
C VAL A 25 17.37 20.88 -14.24
N THR A 26 18.62 20.41 -14.02
CA THR A 26 19.81 21.01 -14.63
C THR A 26 19.89 20.76 -16.13
N ARG A 27 19.46 19.59 -16.61
CA ARG A 27 19.30 19.31 -18.05
C ARG A 27 18.23 20.19 -18.70
N GLY A 28 17.19 20.53 -17.94
CA GLY A 28 16.16 21.47 -18.39
C GLY A 28 16.66 22.92 -18.54
N GLU A 29 17.73 23.30 -17.84
CA GLU A 29 18.34 24.62 -17.94
C GLU A 29 19.44 24.71 -18.99
N SER A 30 20.15 23.61 -19.28
CA SER A 30 21.27 23.61 -20.24
C SER A 30 20.84 23.62 -21.70
N ASP A 31 19.70 23.02 -22.06
CA ASP A 31 19.35 22.73 -23.46
C ASP A 31 17.86 22.97 -23.77
N TRP A 32 17.42 24.22 -23.75
CA TRP A 32 16.03 24.62 -24.10
C TRP A 32 15.71 24.56 -25.60
N SER A 33 16.60 24.02 -26.44
CA SER A 33 16.39 23.99 -27.89
C SER A 33 15.25 23.02 -28.26
N ALA A 34 14.42 23.42 -29.22
CA ALA A 34 13.28 22.61 -29.70
C ALA A 34 13.67 21.24 -30.28
N THR A 35 14.96 21.00 -30.48
CA THR A 35 15.56 19.81 -31.10
C THR A 35 16.00 18.75 -30.09
N ASN A 36 15.97 19.03 -28.79
CA ASN A 36 16.34 18.07 -27.77
C ASN A 36 15.14 17.12 -27.47
N PRO A 37 15.29 15.79 -27.60
CA PRO A 37 14.24 14.83 -27.24
C PRO A 37 13.95 14.79 -25.73
N PHE A 38 14.80 15.42 -24.90
CA PHE A 38 14.59 15.54 -23.46
C PHE A 38 13.74 16.77 -23.12
N ASP A 39 12.46 16.55 -22.85
CA ASP A 39 11.55 17.60 -22.36
C ASP A 39 11.40 17.51 -20.83
N PRO A 40 11.88 18.50 -20.05
CA PRO A 40 11.82 18.48 -18.60
C PRO A 40 10.36 18.47 -18.07
N MET A 41 9.39 19.02 -18.79
CA MET A 41 7.98 18.95 -18.40
C MET A 41 7.47 17.50 -18.50
N LEU A 42 7.74 16.82 -19.61
CA LEU A 42 7.30 15.43 -19.81
C LEU A 42 8.04 14.47 -18.86
N GLU A 43 9.35 14.64 -18.72
CA GLU A 43 10.18 13.78 -17.89
C GLU A 43 9.82 13.90 -16.41
N SER A 44 9.60 15.11 -15.89
CA SER A 44 9.14 15.29 -14.51
C SER A 44 7.79 14.62 -14.25
N GLY A 45 6.86 14.66 -15.22
CA GLY A 45 5.59 13.93 -15.17
C GLY A 45 5.77 12.41 -15.15
N LYS A 46 6.63 11.85 -16.03
CA LYS A 46 6.96 10.42 -16.05
C LYS A 46 7.52 9.97 -14.70
N TRP A 47 8.48 10.72 -14.14
CA TRP A 47 9.06 10.40 -12.83
C TRP A 47 8.04 10.47 -11.69
N ALA A 48 7.14 11.45 -11.69
CA ALA A 48 6.05 11.53 -10.71
C ALA A 48 5.19 10.26 -10.71
N VAL A 49 4.78 9.77 -11.90
CA VAL A 49 4.01 8.52 -12.06
C VAL A 49 4.81 7.31 -11.58
N ARG A 50 6.08 7.19 -11.99
CA ARG A 50 6.96 6.08 -11.59
C ARG A 50 7.08 5.98 -10.06
N PHE A 51 7.36 7.09 -9.37
CA PHE A 51 7.44 7.10 -7.91
C PHE A 51 6.09 6.78 -7.25
N LEU A 52 4.99 7.26 -7.82
CA LEU A 52 3.64 6.94 -7.31
C LEU A 52 3.35 5.44 -7.44
N LEU A 53 3.64 4.82 -8.58
CA LEU A 53 3.48 3.39 -8.81
C LEU A 53 4.39 2.56 -7.90
N ILE A 54 5.65 2.95 -7.72
CA ILE A 54 6.57 2.30 -6.78
C ILE A 54 5.98 2.37 -5.36
N CYS A 55 5.50 3.53 -4.91
CA CYS A 55 4.84 3.69 -3.61
C CYS A 55 3.63 2.75 -3.46
N LEU A 56 2.86 2.58 -4.54
CA LEU A 56 1.72 1.68 -4.60
C LEU A 56 2.15 0.21 -4.53
N ALA A 57 3.24 -0.15 -5.21
CA ALA A 57 3.80 -1.51 -5.27
C ALA A 57 4.44 -1.98 -3.96
N MET A 58 4.95 -1.06 -3.13
CA MET A 58 5.58 -1.43 -1.85
C MET A 58 4.65 -2.18 -0.88
N THR A 59 3.33 -1.94 -0.96
CA THR A 59 2.36 -2.60 -0.08
C THR A 59 2.06 -4.05 -0.46
N PRO A 60 1.72 -4.39 -1.71
CA PRO A 60 1.62 -5.79 -2.10
C PRO A 60 2.98 -6.49 -1.95
N LEU A 61 4.10 -5.86 -2.33
CA LEU A 61 5.42 -6.46 -2.20
C LEU A 61 5.74 -6.93 -0.78
N ASN A 62 5.46 -6.10 0.24
CA ASN A 62 5.64 -6.52 1.63
C ASN A 62 4.70 -7.65 2.05
N SER A 63 3.50 -7.72 1.48
CA SER A 63 2.57 -8.79 1.87
C SER A 63 2.90 -10.16 1.27
N TYR A 64 3.56 -10.20 0.12
CA TYR A 64 4.00 -11.47 -0.50
C TYR A 64 5.41 -11.86 -0.04
N PHE A 65 6.34 -10.91 0.01
CA PHE A 65 7.75 -11.19 0.32
C PHE A 65 8.13 -10.95 1.79
N GLY A 66 7.26 -10.33 2.60
CA GLY A 66 7.54 -10.08 4.02
C GLY A 66 8.64 -9.03 4.29
N TRP A 67 9.12 -8.32 3.28
CA TRP A 67 10.21 -7.35 3.41
C TRP A 67 9.82 -6.05 4.14
N ARG A 68 9.92 -6.08 5.47
CA ARG A 68 9.64 -4.94 6.36
C ARG A 68 10.48 -3.69 6.04
N SER A 69 11.67 -3.86 5.48
CA SER A 69 12.55 -2.73 5.11
C SER A 69 11.96 -1.88 3.99
N VAL A 70 11.23 -2.48 3.06
CA VAL A 70 10.62 -1.78 1.92
C VAL A 70 9.50 -0.84 2.38
N ILE A 71 8.71 -1.25 3.39
CA ILE A 71 7.64 -0.41 3.95
C ILE A 71 8.17 0.89 4.56
N LYS A 72 9.38 0.88 5.14
CA LYS A 72 9.99 2.08 5.74
C LYS A 72 10.26 3.16 4.69
N LEU A 73 10.47 2.76 3.43
CA LEU A 73 10.74 3.65 2.30
C LEU A 73 9.46 4.18 1.64
N ARG A 74 8.27 3.70 2.02
CA ARG A 74 6.99 4.15 1.45
C ARG A 74 6.76 5.66 1.59
N LYS A 75 7.08 6.21 2.77
CA LYS A 75 6.87 7.64 3.06
C LYS A 75 7.75 8.55 2.18
N PRO A 76 9.09 8.38 2.12
CA PRO A 76 9.91 9.22 1.26
C PRO A 76 9.58 9.05 -0.22
N VAL A 77 9.30 7.84 -0.71
CA VAL A 77 8.91 7.61 -2.11
C VAL A 77 7.64 8.39 -2.48
N GLY A 78 6.61 8.35 -1.62
CA GLY A 78 5.38 9.12 -1.85
C GLY A 78 5.61 10.64 -1.84
N LEU A 79 6.57 11.12 -1.03
CA LEU A 79 6.92 12.54 -0.97
C LEU A 79 7.68 12.98 -2.23
N TRP A 80 8.56 12.12 -2.78
CA TRP A 80 9.22 12.37 -4.05
C TRP A 80 8.23 12.40 -5.22
N ALA A 81 7.23 11.50 -5.24
CA ALA A 81 6.16 11.56 -6.23
C ALA A 81 5.45 12.94 -6.22
N PHE A 82 5.19 13.48 -5.02
CA PHE A 82 4.62 14.81 -4.87
C PHE A 82 5.58 15.94 -5.31
N ALA A 83 6.86 15.85 -4.96
CA ALA A 83 7.86 16.83 -5.38
C ALA A 83 8.00 16.90 -6.91
N PHE A 84 8.07 15.75 -7.60
CA PHE A 84 8.07 15.71 -9.06
C PHE A 84 6.77 16.25 -9.67
N ALA A 85 5.63 16.01 -9.03
CA ALA A 85 4.37 16.61 -9.47
C ALA A 85 4.37 18.14 -9.37
N LEU A 86 4.99 18.71 -8.33
CA LEU A 86 5.17 20.17 -8.21
C LEU A 86 6.08 20.72 -9.31
N VAL A 87 7.20 20.04 -9.58
CA VAL A 87 8.12 20.41 -10.68
C VAL A 87 7.39 20.38 -12.02
N HIS A 88 6.61 19.33 -12.27
CA HIS A 88 5.81 19.19 -13.49
C HIS A 88 4.84 20.36 -13.67
N VAL A 89 4.12 20.75 -12.62
CA VAL A 89 3.20 21.91 -12.65
C VAL A 89 3.95 23.23 -12.83
N ALA A 90 5.12 23.38 -12.22
CA ALA A 90 5.96 24.57 -12.40
C ALA A 90 6.41 24.75 -13.86
N TYR A 91 6.81 23.66 -14.53
CA TYR A 91 7.12 23.70 -15.96
C TYR A 91 5.88 23.96 -16.82
N LEU A 92 4.72 23.38 -16.48
CA LEU A 92 3.47 23.65 -17.19
C LEU A 92 3.07 25.13 -17.13
N ILE A 93 3.24 25.77 -15.98
CA ILE A 93 2.98 27.22 -15.81
C ILE A 93 4.02 28.06 -16.55
N ARG A 94 5.27 27.60 -16.63
CA ARG A 94 6.35 28.29 -17.35
C ARG A 94 6.16 28.22 -18.87
N GLU A 95 5.74 27.07 -19.42
CA GLU A 95 5.51 26.88 -20.85
C GLU A 95 4.16 27.44 -21.32
N GLY A 96 3.11 27.21 -20.54
CA GLY A 96 1.80 27.79 -20.76
C GLY A 96 1.78 29.19 -20.20
N ARG A 97 2.19 30.19 -21.00
CA ARG A 97 2.09 31.62 -20.65
C ARG A 97 0.75 31.88 -19.94
N LEU A 98 0.75 32.67 -18.86
CA LEU A 98 -0.38 32.85 -17.92
C LEU A 98 -1.73 33.16 -18.61
N ASP A 99 -1.68 33.83 -19.75
CA ASP A 99 -2.77 34.15 -20.67
C ASP A 99 -3.50 32.92 -21.24
N THR A 100 -2.83 31.78 -21.40
CA THR A 100 -3.42 30.54 -21.93
C THR A 100 -3.82 29.56 -20.83
N PHE A 101 -3.46 29.82 -19.57
CA PHE A 101 -3.69 28.89 -18.45
C PHE A 101 -5.17 28.59 -18.22
N LEU A 102 -6.05 29.60 -18.37
CA LEU A 102 -7.50 29.44 -18.26
C LEU A 102 -8.06 28.49 -19.34
N TYR A 103 -7.49 28.52 -20.55
CA TYR A 103 -7.87 27.61 -21.63
C TYR A 103 -7.35 26.19 -21.39
N LEU A 104 -6.13 26.06 -20.83
CA LEU A 104 -5.59 24.77 -20.41
C LEU A 104 -6.46 24.11 -19.33
N MET A 105 -6.98 24.87 -18.37
CA MET A 105 -7.86 24.34 -17.31
C MET A 105 -9.16 23.71 -17.82
N GLN A 106 -9.62 24.06 -19.03
CA GLN A 106 -10.83 23.47 -19.63
C GLN A 106 -10.60 22.06 -20.16
N GLN A 107 -9.34 21.62 -20.27
CA GLN A 107 -9.01 20.31 -20.79
C GLN A 107 -9.27 19.21 -19.74
N PRO A 108 -10.03 18.16 -20.06
CA PRO A 108 -10.42 17.14 -19.09
C PRO A 108 -9.23 16.37 -18.52
N PHE A 109 -8.14 16.21 -19.30
CA PHE A 109 -6.93 15.59 -18.78
C PHE A 109 -6.28 16.46 -17.70
N ILE A 110 -6.22 17.79 -17.87
CA ILE A 110 -5.61 18.69 -16.87
C ILE A 110 -6.40 18.66 -15.56
N ALA A 111 -7.73 18.60 -15.61
CA ALA A 111 -8.57 18.46 -14.43
C ALA A 111 -8.22 17.20 -13.60
N LEU A 112 -7.97 16.06 -14.25
CA LEU A 112 -7.54 14.84 -13.57
C LEU A 112 -6.15 14.96 -12.94
N GLY A 113 -5.23 15.68 -13.61
CA GLY A 113 -3.92 16.00 -13.07
C GLY A 113 -4.00 16.85 -11.80
N VAL A 114 -4.84 17.90 -11.82
CA VAL A 114 -5.10 18.76 -10.65
C VAL A 114 -5.74 17.97 -9.52
N LEU A 115 -6.73 17.12 -9.81
CA LEU A 115 -7.34 16.26 -8.81
C LEU A 115 -6.29 15.34 -8.15
N GLY A 116 -5.43 14.72 -8.95
CA GLY A 116 -4.31 13.92 -8.47
C GLY A 116 -3.37 14.72 -7.57
N LEU A 117 -3.01 15.94 -7.98
CA LEU A 117 -2.16 16.84 -7.20
C LEU A 117 -2.79 17.23 -5.87
N VAL A 118 -4.09 17.56 -5.83
CA VAL A 118 -4.81 17.89 -4.59
C VAL A 118 -4.77 16.71 -3.62
N VAL A 119 -5.02 15.50 -4.10
CA VAL A 119 -4.97 14.29 -3.26
C VAL A 119 -3.54 14.04 -2.76
N LEU A 120 -2.52 14.17 -3.62
CA LEU A 120 -1.11 14.03 -3.22
C LEU A 120 -0.69 15.11 -2.20
N SER A 121 -1.12 16.35 -2.37
CA SER A 121 -0.90 17.44 -1.40
C SER A 121 -1.50 17.11 -0.04
N ALA A 122 -2.75 16.64 -0.01
CA ALA A 122 -3.40 16.24 1.24
C ALA A 122 -2.64 15.08 1.93
N LEU A 123 -2.15 14.10 1.17
CA LEU A 123 -1.33 13.00 1.67
C LEU A 123 0.03 13.48 2.20
N ALA A 124 0.68 14.43 1.51
CA ALA A 124 1.96 14.99 1.89
C ALA A 124 1.86 15.78 3.21
N LEU A 125 0.87 16.67 3.31
CA LEU A 125 0.58 17.48 4.49
C LEU A 125 0.22 16.61 5.70
N THR A 126 -0.56 15.54 5.48
CA THR A 126 -0.94 14.59 6.54
C THR A 126 0.11 13.52 6.83
N SER A 127 1.30 13.61 6.22
CA SER A 127 2.41 12.71 6.51
C SER A 127 3.13 13.03 7.83
N ASN A 128 2.81 14.16 8.48
CA ASN A 128 3.43 14.56 9.74
C ASN A 128 2.95 13.70 10.94
N ARG A 129 3.84 13.47 11.92
CA ARG A 129 3.52 12.71 13.15
C ARG A 129 2.42 13.36 13.99
N TRP A 130 2.27 14.68 13.87
CA TRP A 130 1.20 15.44 14.50
C TRP A 130 -0.16 15.10 13.87
N ALA A 131 -0.27 15.19 12.54
CA ALA A 131 -1.48 14.86 11.80
C ALA A 131 -1.92 13.39 12.00
N MET A 132 -0.97 12.46 12.10
CA MET A 132 -1.27 11.05 12.36
C MET A 132 -1.89 10.82 13.74
N ARG A 133 -1.44 11.55 14.76
CA ARG A 133 -2.00 11.48 16.12
C ARG A 133 -3.37 12.15 16.19
N HIS A 134 -3.57 13.25 15.47
CA HIS A 134 -4.80 14.02 15.49
C HIS A 134 -5.95 13.35 14.72
N LEU A 135 -5.69 12.78 13.52
CA LEU A 135 -6.73 12.17 12.69
C LEU A 135 -7.11 10.73 13.09
N GLY A 136 -6.23 10.00 13.80
CA GLY A 136 -6.48 8.64 14.27
C GLY A 136 -7.00 7.69 13.17
N LYS A 137 -8.27 7.28 13.26
CA LYS A 137 -8.92 6.35 12.31
C LYS A 137 -9.14 6.95 10.91
N TRP A 138 -9.34 8.27 10.82
CA TRP A 138 -9.54 8.98 9.55
C TRP A 138 -8.26 9.05 8.72
N TRP A 139 -7.09 9.02 9.36
CA TRP A 139 -5.79 9.00 8.69
C TRP A 139 -5.65 7.81 7.74
N LYS A 140 -6.10 6.62 8.17
CA LYS A 140 -6.13 5.42 7.33
C LYS A 140 -7.08 5.58 6.15
N ARG A 141 -8.24 6.23 6.34
CA ARG A 141 -9.20 6.50 5.25
C ARG A 141 -8.61 7.44 4.20
N LEU A 142 -7.99 8.53 4.65
CA LEU A 142 -7.32 9.49 3.78
C LEU A 142 -6.18 8.84 2.99
N HIS A 143 -5.37 8.00 3.64
CA HIS A 143 -4.28 7.28 2.97
C HIS A 143 -4.75 6.20 1.98
N ARG A 144 -6.03 5.81 1.99
CA ARG A 144 -6.61 4.98 0.91
C ARG A 144 -6.85 5.77 -0.37
N LEU A 145 -7.00 7.11 -0.29
CA LEU A 145 -7.14 7.96 -1.47
C LEU A 145 -5.90 7.96 -2.35
N VAL A 146 -4.75 7.47 -1.88
CA VAL A 146 -3.57 7.29 -2.74
C VAL A 146 -3.85 6.36 -3.93
N CYS A 147 -4.78 5.40 -3.78
CA CYS A 147 -5.23 4.58 -4.92
C CYS A 147 -6.04 5.41 -5.92
N ALA A 148 -6.93 6.29 -5.43
CA ALA A 148 -7.68 7.20 -6.28
C ALA A 148 -6.75 8.19 -7.00
N ALA A 149 -5.72 8.71 -6.32
CA ALA A 149 -4.67 9.50 -6.94
C ALA A 149 -3.92 8.71 -8.02
N GLY A 150 -3.56 7.45 -7.75
CA GLY A 150 -2.92 6.58 -8.74
C GLY A 150 -3.75 6.42 -10.02
N ILE A 151 -5.06 6.21 -9.88
CA ILE A 151 -5.99 6.13 -11.01
C ILE A 151 -6.07 7.48 -11.73
N ALA A 152 -6.36 8.57 -11.02
CA ALA A 152 -6.51 9.89 -11.62
C ALA A 152 -5.25 10.34 -12.40
N VAL A 153 -4.07 10.16 -11.80
CA VAL A 153 -2.78 10.56 -12.40
C VAL A 153 -2.42 9.68 -13.60
N THR A 154 -2.68 8.36 -13.54
CA THR A 154 -2.38 7.46 -14.66
C THR A 154 -3.34 7.71 -15.83
N THR A 155 -4.63 7.93 -15.54
CA THR A 155 -5.61 8.31 -16.55
C THR A 155 -5.26 9.67 -17.17
N HIS A 156 -4.83 10.65 -16.36
CA HIS A 156 -4.28 11.91 -16.86
C HIS A 156 -3.14 11.69 -17.85
N ALA A 157 -2.16 10.84 -17.51
CA ALA A 157 -1.01 10.57 -18.37
C ALA A 157 -1.42 9.92 -19.71
N VAL A 158 -2.32 8.94 -19.69
CA VAL A 158 -2.83 8.29 -20.92
C VAL A 158 -3.64 9.27 -21.77
N LEU A 159 -4.52 10.06 -21.16
CA LEU A 159 -5.29 11.06 -21.90
C LEU A 159 -4.40 12.18 -22.46
N ALA A 160 -3.37 12.61 -21.73
CA ALA A 160 -2.40 13.56 -22.23
C ALA A 160 -1.65 13.00 -23.45
N ALA A 161 -1.31 11.71 -23.45
CA ALA A 161 -0.70 11.02 -24.57
C ALA A 161 -1.63 11.02 -25.80
N THR A 162 -2.88 10.59 -25.64
CA THR A 162 -3.83 10.44 -26.75
C THR A 162 -4.38 11.77 -27.29
N MET A 163 -4.67 12.72 -26.41
CA MET A 163 -5.39 13.96 -26.76
C MET A 163 -4.45 15.12 -27.13
N SER A 164 -3.18 15.09 -26.71
CA SER A 164 -2.25 16.19 -26.95
C SER A 164 -1.35 15.94 -28.16
N LYS A 165 -1.59 16.66 -29.25
CA LYS A 165 -0.72 16.65 -30.44
C LYS A 165 0.73 17.07 -30.11
N LYS A 166 0.93 17.95 -29.12
CA LYS A 166 2.27 18.39 -28.69
C LYS A 166 3.09 17.24 -28.12
N VAL A 167 2.46 16.37 -27.33
CA VAL A 167 3.13 15.22 -26.71
C VAL A 167 3.52 14.20 -27.78
N MET A 168 2.61 13.93 -28.72
CA MET A 168 2.85 13.00 -29.84
C MET A 168 4.04 13.40 -30.73
N VAL A 169 4.18 14.70 -31.03
CA VAL A 169 5.27 15.20 -31.88
C VAL A 169 6.61 15.19 -31.14
N ARG A 170 6.61 15.39 -29.82
CA ARG A 170 7.82 15.57 -29.01
C ARG A 170 8.41 14.24 -28.54
N ASP A 171 7.57 13.25 -28.21
CA ASP A 171 8.02 11.90 -27.85
C ASP A 171 7.00 10.82 -28.26
N PRO A 172 7.20 10.14 -29.41
CA PRO A 172 6.32 9.06 -29.86
C PRO A 172 6.25 7.86 -28.90
N ARG A 173 7.27 7.65 -28.06
CA ARG A 173 7.35 6.54 -27.11
C ARG A 173 6.52 6.78 -25.86
N PHE A 174 6.04 8.00 -25.64
CA PHE A 174 5.21 8.35 -24.49
C PHE A 174 3.93 7.49 -24.40
N ASN A 175 3.34 7.11 -25.54
CA ASN A 175 2.14 6.28 -25.57
C ASN A 175 2.34 4.89 -24.98
N VAL A 176 3.41 4.20 -25.42
CA VAL A 176 3.72 2.84 -24.93
C VAL A 176 4.05 2.86 -23.44
N GLU A 177 4.78 3.87 -22.96
CA GLU A 177 5.02 4.06 -21.53
C GLU A 177 3.72 4.28 -20.75
N GLY A 178 2.80 5.11 -21.27
CA GLY A 178 1.49 5.36 -20.65
C GLY A 178 0.66 4.09 -20.45
N TYR A 179 0.59 3.24 -21.47
CA TYR A 179 -0.10 1.95 -21.36
C TYR A 179 0.58 0.98 -20.40
N VAL A 180 1.92 1.00 -20.33
CA VAL A 180 2.67 0.21 -19.34
C VAL A 180 2.33 0.68 -17.91
N TYR A 181 2.28 1.99 -17.65
CA TYR A 181 1.88 2.52 -16.34
C TYR A 181 0.45 2.11 -15.97
N LEU A 182 -0.48 2.14 -16.92
CA LEU A 182 -1.86 1.68 -16.73
C LEU A 182 -1.91 0.17 -16.40
N ALA A 183 -1.21 -0.66 -17.16
CA ALA A 183 -1.16 -2.10 -16.93
C ALA A 183 -0.58 -2.42 -15.54
N VAL A 184 0.51 -1.74 -15.15
CA VAL A 184 1.11 -1.87 -13.82
C VAL A 184 0.12 -1.44 -12.73
N LEU A 185 -0.57 -0.30 -12.89
CA LEU A 185 -1.56 0.16 -11.93
C LEU A 185 -2.68 -0.86 -11.74
N VAL A 186 -3.25 -1.37 -12.83
CA VAL A 186 -4.35 -2.37 -12.79
C VAL A 186 -3.88 -3.64 -12.09
N ALA A 187 -2.69 -4.14 -12.41
CA ALA A 187 -2.10 -5.29 -11.73
C ALA A 187 -1.93 -5.04 -10.23
N LEU A 188 -1.39 -3.88 -9.84
CA LEU A 188 -1.21 -3.51 -8.43
C LEU A 188 -2.54 -3.36 -7.68
N LEU A 189 -3.57 -2.82 -8.33
CA LEU A 189 -4.92 -2.70 -7.75
C LEU A 189 -5.58 -4.06 -7.59
N ALA A 190 -5.50 -4.94 -8.59
CA ALA A 190 -6.03 -6.29 -8.53
C ALA A 190 -5.44 -7.07 -7.35
N VAL A 191 -4.12 -6.99 -7.17
CA VAL A 191 -3.40 -7.64 -6.06
C VAL A 191 -3.76 -7.05 -4.69
N ARG A 192 -4.16 -5.78 -4.63
CA ARG A 192 -4.56 -5.10 -3.38
C ARG A 192 -6.02 -5.33 -3.00
N LEU A 193 -6.90 -5.75 -3.91
CA LEU A 193 -8.30 -5.97 -3.60
C LEU A 193 -8.42 -7.20 -2.65
N PRO A 194 -9.05 -7.05 -1.48
CA PRO A 194 -9.27 -8.18 -0.55
C PRO A 194 -10.11 -9.29 -1.19
N VAL A 195 -10.84 -8.98 -2.27
CA VAL A 195 -11.61 -9.93 -3.09
C VAL A 195 -10.70 -10.98 -3.71
N LEU A 196 -9.56 -10.61 -4.29
CA LEU A 196 -8.64 -11.57 -4.90
C LEU A 196 -7.98 -12.48 -3.86
N ARG A 197 -7.67 -11.93 -2.68
CA ARG A 197 -7.21 -12.75 -1.54
C ARG A 197 -8.24 -13.76 -1.09
N ARG A 198 -9.52 -13.36 -1.03
CA ARG A 198 -10.62 -14.27 -0.68
C ARG A 198 -10.80 -15.36 -1.72
N ILE A 199 -10.70 -15.05 -3.01
CA ILE A 199 -10.80 -16.03 -4.10
C ILE A 199 -9.61 -17.01 -4.06
N VAL A 200 -8.38 -16.49 -3.91
CA VAL A 200 -7.18 -17.34 -3.78
C VAL A 200 -7.25 -18.21 -2.51
N GLN A 201 -7.72 -17.67 -1.38
CA GLN A 201 -7.96 -18.45 -0.17
C GLN A 201 -9.07 -19.50 -0.36
N ALA A 202 -10.16 -19.17 -1.06
CA ALA A 202 -11.23 -20.11 -1.37
C ALA A 202 -10.75 -21.26 -2.27
N ILE A 203 -9.88 -20.96 -3.25
CA ILE A 203 -9.26 -21.97 -4.11
C ILE A 203 -8.22 -22.79 -3.34
N ALA A 204 -7.40 -22.15 -2.49
CA ALA A 204 -6.40 -22.83 -1.67
C ALA A 204 -7.01 -23.74 -0.59
N VAL A 205 -8.20 -23.42 -0.09
CA VAL A 205 -8.97 -24.30 0.80
C VAL A 205 -9.55 -25.50 0.03
N ARG A 206 -9.89 -25.33 -1.26
CA ARG A 206 -10.38 -26.42 -2.13
C ARG A 206 -9.30 -27.47 -2.47
N VAL A 207 -8.01 -27.11 -2.35
CA VAL A 207 -6.86 -27.98 -2.70
C VAL A 207 -6.15 -28.54 -1.46
N ARG A 208 -6.59 -28.25 -0.23
CA ARG A 208 -6.09 -29.03 0.91
C ARG A 208 -6.58 -30.47 0.74
N PRO A 209 -5.70 -31.47 0.57
CA PRO A 209 -6.10 -32.85 0.72
C PRO A 209 -6.72 -32.95 2.11
N HIS A 210 -7.82 -33.67 2.22
CA HIS A 210 -8.40 -34.07 3.49
C HIS A 210 -7.29 -34.74 4.30
N GLU A 211 -6.61 -33.97 5.13
CA GLU A 211 -5.66 -34.51 6.10
C GLU A 211 -6.55 -35.36 6.99
N LYS A 212 -6.42 -36.68 6.81
CA LYS A 212 -7.09 -37.70 7.61
C LYS A 212 -7.03 -37.19 9.04
N GLU A 213 -8.18 -36.91 9.63
CA GLU A 213 -8.27 -36.73 11.07
C GLU A 213 -7.63 -37.98 11.67
N ILE A 214 -6.39 -37.85 12.15
CA ILE A 214 -5.81 -38.86 13.01
C ILE A 214 -6.71 -38.77 14.24
N PRO A 215 -7.51 -39.79 14.57
CA PRO A 215 -8.27 -39.75 15.80
C PRO A 215 -7.24 -39.58 16.90
N ILE A 216 -7.25 -38.40 17.53
CA ILE A 216 -6.48 -38.14 18.72
C ILE A 216 -7.16 -39.03 19.76
N VAL A 217 -6.72 -40.28 19.85
CA VAL A 217 -7.00 -41.09 21.02
C VAL A 217 -6.49 -40.24 22.17
N PRO A 218 -7.34 -39.81 23.11
CA PRO A 218 -6.85 -39.02 24.21
C PRO A 218 -5.85 -39.90 24.96
N ILE A 219 -4.56 -39.66 24.74
CA ILE A 219 -3.51 -40.10 25.65
C ILE A 219 -3.63 -39.17 26.85
N LEU A 220 -4.76 -39.26 27.55
CA LEU A 220 -4.85 -38.83 28.91
C LEU A 220 -4.14 -39.94 29.68
N PRO A 221 -2.90 -39.74 30.17
CA PRO A 221 -2.42 -40.59 31.25
C PRO A 221 -3.50 -40.52 32.33
N ARG A 222 -4.06 -41.69 32.68
CA ARG A 222 -5.02 -41.86 33.76
C ARG A 222 -4.57 -40.97 34.91
N ALA A 223 -5.35 -39.92 35.22
CA ALA A 223 -4.90 -38.88 36.15
C ALA A 223 -4.38 -39.55 37.43
N PRO A 224 -3.17 -39.24 37.90
CA PRO A 224 -2.65 -39.84 39.11
C PRO A 224 -3.61 -39.54 40.26
N ARG A 225 -3.99 -40.57 41.03
CA ARG A 225 -4.94 -40.49 42.16
C ARG A 225 -4.57 -39.42 43.20
N VAL A 226 -3.33 -38.93 43.18
CA VAL A 226 -2.81 -37.86 44.03
C VAL A 226 -1.95 -36.92 43.18
N LEU A 227 -2.41 -35.68 43.00
CA LEU A 227 -1.61 -34.63 42.36
C LEU A 227 -0.64 -34.02 43.39
N PRO A 228 0.66 -33.83 43.07
CA PRO A 228 1.57 -33.11 43.93
C PRO A 228 1.13 -31.64 44.09
N ARG A 229 1.28 -31.09 45.30
CA ARG A 229 0.87 -29.71 45.70
C ARG A 229 1.43 -28.58 44.81
N THR A 230 2.41 -28.86 43.95
CA THR A 230 3.11 -27.88 43.11
C THR A 230 2.33 -27.47 41.85
N TYR A 231 1.23 -28.15 41.50
CA TYR A 231 0.48 -27.87 40.25
C TYR A 231 -0.58 -26.76 40.33
N TYR A 232 -0.81 -26.14 41.49
CA TYR A 232 -1.76 -25.04 41.70
C TYR A 232 -1.22 -23.68 41.22
N ARG A 233 -0.83 -23.55 39.94
CA ARG A 233 -0.39 -22.27 39.37
C ARG A 233 -1.09 -21.89 38.07
N TYR A 234 -2.35 -22.30 37.90
CA TYR A 234 -3.21 -21.82 36.82
C TYR A 234 -4.35 -20.95 37.39
N PRO A 235 -4.64 -19.76 36.81
CA PRO A 235 -5.71 -18.90 37.30
C PRO A 235 -7.09 -19.57 37.16
N PRO A 236 -7.95 -19.47 38.19
CA PRO A 236 -9.20 -20.22 38.27
C PRO A 236 -10.33 -19.44 37.60
N THR A 237 -10.37 -19.39 36.26
CA THR A 237 -11.47 -18.68 35.58
C THR A 237 -12.21 -19.48 34.52
N VAL A 238 -11.65 -20.57 34.00
CA VAL A 238 -12.30 -21.36 32.93
C VAL A 238 -12.66 -22.78 33.39
N LEU A 239 -11.75 -23.47 34.09
CA LEU A 239 -11.96 -24.86 34.53
C LEU A 239 -13.01 -25.04 35.64
N SER A 240 -13.35 -24.01 36.44
CA SER A 240 -14.25 -24.19 37.59
C SER A 240 -15.72 -24.37 37.22
N LYS A 241 -16.14 -23.83 36.06
CA LYS A 241 -17.55 -23.88 35.63
C LYS A 241 -17.91 -25.19 34.95
N GLU A 242 -17.03 -25.74 34.11
CA GLU A 242 -17.24 -27.05 33.48
C GLU A 242 -17.13 -28.19 34.50
N PHE A 243 -16.13 -28.14 35.39
CA PHE A 243 -15.93 -29.18 36.40
C PHE A 243 -17.04 -29.22 37.48
N SER A 244 -17.76 -28.11 37.68
CA SER A 244 -18.97 -28.08 38.53
C SER A 244 -20.20 -28.66 37.84
N ARG A 245 -20.28 -28.59 36.51
CA ARG A 245 -21.40 -29.14 35.74
C ARG A 245 -21.30 -30.67 35.66
N GLU A 246 -20.12 -31.20 35.38
CA GLU A 246 -19.89 -32.64 35.32
C GLU A 246 -20.11 -33.31 36.68
N ARG A 247 -19.61 -32.73 37.78
CA ARG A 247 -19.88 -33.26 39.13
C ARG A 247 -21.34 -33.19 39.55
N ARG A 248 -22.11 -32.20 39.07
CA ARG A 248 -23.56 -32.16 39.33
C ARG A 248 -24.30 -33.24 38.56
N ALA A 249 -23.87 -33.56 37.34
CA ALA A 249 -24.48 -34.63 36.55
C ALA A 249 -24.24 -36.01 37.18
N GLU A 250 -23.02 -36.30 37.65
CA GLU A 250 -22.70 -37.58 38.30
C GLU A 250 -23.43 -37.79 39.65
N VAL A 251 -23.68 -36.72 40.41
CA VAL A 251 -24.44 -36.82 41.66
C VAL A 251 -25.93 -37.08 41.40
N LEU A 252 -26.50 -36.40 40.40
CA LEU A 252 -27.90 -36.61 40.01
C LEU A 252 -28.13 -38.02 39.43
N GLU A 253 -27.19 -38.54 38.65
CA GLU A 253 -27.27 -39.91 38.11
C GLU A 253 -27.23 -40.96 39.22
N LYS A 254 -26.46 -40.72 40.30
CA LYS A 254 -26.43 -41.61 41.46
C LYS A 254 -27.68 -41.53 42.34
N GLU A 255 -28.29 -40.36 42.49
CA GLU A 255 -29.55 -40.22 43.24
C GLU A 255 -30.72 -40.89 42.53
N ILE A 256 -30.79 -40.82 41.19
CA ILE A 256 -31.85 -41.46 40.40
C ILE A 256 -31.79 -42.98 40.51
N VAL A 257 -30.59 -43.57 40.50
CA VAL A 257 -30.42 -45.04 40.61
C VAL A 257 -30.75 -45.57 42.01
N THR A 258 -30.68 -44.73 43.06
CA THR A 258 -31.00 -45.15 44.43
C THR A 258 -32.48 -45.10 44.80
N HIS A 259 -33.34 -44.52 43.96
CA HIS A 259 -34.78 -44.42 44.23
C HIS A 259 -35.66 -45.41 43.45
N ASP A 260 -35.07 -46.22 42.58
CA ASP A 260 -35.79 -47.19 41.72
C ASP A 260 -35.53 -48.67 42.12
N ASN A 261 -35.08 -48.91 43.35
CA ASN A 261 -34.83 -50.25 43.94
C ASN A 261 -35.47 -50.38 45.33
#